data_AF-A0A6J6Q1U3-F1
#
_entry.id   AF-A0A6J6Q1U3-F1
#
_cell.length_a   1.000
_cell.length_b   1.000
_cell.length_c   1.000
_cell.angle_alpha   90.00
_cell.angle_beta   90.00
_cell.angle_gamma   90.00
#
_symmetry.space_group_name_H-M   'P 1'
#
loop_
_entity.id
_entity.type
_entity.pdbx_description
1 polymer ?
#
loop_
_entity_poly.entity_id
_entity_poly.type
_entity_poly.pdbx_seq_one_letter_code
_entity_poly.pdbx_strand_id
1 'polypeptide(L)'
;MMIVIEISYEGRHIQMKRRNIRQEMISGAINLLAERGVQGTSFAVVTEATDTPRGSIYHHFPGGKNELIEAAVASIGSVVKSLIDAVDVSSPIEVVEQFVGSWRALLLANNFASNCAVANVSLGAGDDDSLRDSAGGVFNDWRESLASAFERSGVDRDDAVDFADVCLAAVEGAMILGRASGSDDIFDALSRQLSKLVG
;
A
#
# COMPACT_ATOMS: atom_id res chain seq x y z
N MET A 1 11.37 17.23 23.40
CA MET A 1 12.65 17.93 23.57
C MET A 1 12.86 18.78 22.32
N MET A 2 12.68 20.08 22.51
CA MET A 2 12.70 21.14 21.50
C MET A 2 14.16 21.45 21.17
N ILE A 3 14.55 21.37 19.90
CA ILE A 3 15.80 21.98 19.45
C ILE A 3 15.46 22.85 18.25
N VAL A 4 15.54 24.15 18.48
CA VAL A 4 15.51 25.20 17.48
C VAL A 4 16.88 25.88 17.55
N ILE A 5 17.37 26.27 16.38
CA ILE A 5 18.36 27.32 16.07
C ILE A 5 19.84 26.90 16.04
N GLU A 6 20.37 26.81 14.81
CA GLU A 6 21.43 27.72 14.39
C GLU A 6 21.10 28.27 13.00
N ILE A 7 20.88 29.59 12.93
CA ILE A 7 20.69 30.35 11.69
C ILE A 7 22.06 30.91 11.32
N SER A 8 22.54 30.59 10.12
CA SER A 8 23.51 31.42 9.40
C SER A 8 23.03 31.58 7.95
N TYR A 9 23.29 32.77 7.43
CA TYR A 9 22.50 33.53 6.48
C TYR A 9 23.19 33.52 5.12
N GLU A 10 22.57 32.96 4.08
CA GLU A 10 22.85 33.33 2.70
C GLU A 10 21.61 33.08 1.85
N GLY A 11 21.03 34.17 1.36
CA GLY A 11 19.76 34.21 0.64
C GLY A 11 19.78 33.38 -0.63
N ARG A 12 19.28 32.15 -0.54
CA ARG A 12 18.68 31.43 -1.66
C ARG A 12 17.18 31.53 -1.47
N HIS A 13 16.49 31.98 -2.51
CA HIS A 13 15.05 31.84 -2.65
C HIS A 13 14.65 30.42 -2.22
N ILE A 14 14.01 30.30 -1.05
CA ILE A 14 13.25 29.11 -0.72
C ILE A 14 12.11 29.15 -1.71
N GLN A 15 12.27 28.45 -2.83
CA GLN A 15 11.17 28.18 -3.72
C GLN A 15 10.23 27.29 -2.92
N MET A 16 9.27 27.91 -2.21
CA MET A 16 8.20 27.18 -1.53
C MET A 16 7.54 26.34 -2.60
N LYS A 17 7.84 25.05 -2.61
CA LYS A 17 7.21 24.08 -3.50
C LYS A 17 5.72 24.21 -3.24
N ARG A 18 4.96 24.66 -4.24
CA ARG A 18 3.52 24.84 -4.12
C ARG A 18 2.94 23.52 -3.61
N ARG A 19 2.38 23.52 -2.39
CA ARG A 19 1.77 22.32 -1.79
C ARG A 19 0.78 21.74 -2.78
N ASN A 20 0.92 20.46 -3.09
CA ASN A 20 -0.07 19.74 -3.88
C ASN A 20 -1.09 19.15 -2.92
N ILE A 21 -2.05 19.98 -2.50
CA ILE A 21 -3.06 19.63 -1.49
C ILE A 21 -3.76 18.33 -1.85
N ARG A 22 -4.10 18.12 -3.13
CA ARG A 22 -4.73 16.87 -3.58
C ARG A 22 -3.86 15.65 -3.26
N GLN A 23 -2.56 15.72 -3.54
CA GLN A 23 -1.64 14.60 -3.28
C GLN A 23 -1.35 14.39 -1.80
N GLU A 24 -1.31 15.47 -1.01
CA GLU A 24 -1.19 15.37 0.45
C GLU A 24 -2.42 14.69 1.06
N MET A 25 -3.62 15.06 0.61
CA MET A 25 -4.86 14.41 1.01
C MET A 25 -4.91 12.93 0.61
N ILE A 26 -4.47 12.58 -0.60
CA ILE A 26 -4.34 11.19 -1.06
C ILE A 26 -3.39 10.41 -0.14
N SER A 27 -2.22 10.97 0.15
CA SER A 27 -1.22 10.32 1.02
C SER A 27 -1.76 10.12 2.44
N GLY A 28 -2.44 11.12 3.00
CA GLY A 28 -3.10 11.01 4.30
C GLY A 28 -4.22 9.98 4.31
N ALA A 29 -5.01 9.91 3.23
CA ALA A 29 -6.05 8.90 3.09
C ALA A 29 -5.48 7.48 2.99
N ILE A 30 -4.38 7.26 2.27
CA ILE A 30 -3.69 5.96 2.21
C ILE A 30 -3.32 5.48 3.61
N ASN A 31 -2.69 6.34 4.41
CA ASN A 31 -2.27 5.98 5.78
C ASN A 31 -3.48 5.68 6.67
N LEU A 32 -4.52 6.51 6.62
CA LEU A 32 -5.74 6.31 7.41
C LEU A 32 -6.50 5.04 6.99
N LEU A 33 -6.52 4.69 5.71
CA LEU A 33 -7.09 3.44 5.21
C LEU A 33 -6.30 2.25 5.72
N ALA A 34 -4.96 2.31 5.69
CA ALA A 34 -4.09 1.25 6.20
C ALA A 34 -4.24 1.04 7.72
N GLU A 35 -4.43 2.11 8.49
CA GLU A 35 -4.54 2.04 9.95
C GLU A 35 -5.97 1.73 10.44
N ARG A 36 -6.97 2.38 9.86
CA ARG A 36 -8.34 2.51 10.41
C ARG A 36 -9.44 2.07 9.44
N GLY A 37 -9.07 1.68 8.23
CA GLY A 37 -10.00 1.30 7.18
C GLY A 37 -10.94 2.41 6.71
N VAL A 38 -11.92 2.03 5.89
CA VAL A 38 -12.86 2.96 5.25
C VAL A 38 -13.63 3.78 6.27
N GLN A 39 -14.13 3.16 7.35
CA GLN A 39 -14.95 3.84 8.35
C GLN A 39 -14.17 4.88 9.15
N GLY A 40 -12.90 4.60 9.46
CA GLY A 40 -12.00 5.54 10.15
C GLY A 40 -11.44 6.66 9.25
N THR A 41 -11.67 6.59 7.94
CA THR A 41 -11.16 7.56 6.96
C THR A 41 -12.28 8.51 6.52
N SER A 42 -12.42 9.64 7.22
CA SER A 42 -13.35 10.70 6.82
C SER A 42 -12.59 11.94 6.34
N PHE A 43 -13.27 12.80 5.59
CA PHE A 43 -12.75 14.10 5.18
C PHE A 43 -12.24 14.97 6.34
N ALA A 44 -12.95 14.97 7.47
CA ALA A 44 -12.50 15.69 8.65
C ALA A 44 -11.17 15.13 9.19
N VAL A 45 -11.07 13.80 9.25
CA VAL A 45 -9.85 13.11 9.74
C VAL A 45 -8.69 13.29 8.76
N VAL A 46 -8.93 13.23 7.45
CA VAL A 46 -7.89 13.43 6.43
C VAL A 46 -7.36 14.86 6.45
N THR A 47 -8.24 15.86 6.55
CA THR A 47 -7.80 17.27 6.59
C THR A 47 -7.02 17.60 7.86
N GLU A 48 -7.45 17.06 9.00
CA GLU A 48 -6.72 17.15 10.25
C GLU A 48 -5.35 16.48 10.15
N ALA A 49 -5.28 15.25 9.61
CA ALA A 49 -4.04 14.50 9.46
C ALA A 49 -3.03 15.14 8.48
N THR A 50 -3.51 15.92 7.51
CA THR A 50 -2.68 16.52 6.45
C THR A 50 -2.46 18.02 6.63
N ASP A 51 -3.03 18.62 7.68
CA ASP A 51 -3.05 20.07 7.89
C ASP A 51 -3.48 20.82 6.62
N THR A 52 -4.57 20.34 6.01
CA THR A 52 -5.17 20.93 4.81
C THR A 52 -6.47 21.64 5.17
N PRO A 53 -6.77 22.81 4.56
CA PRO A 53 -8.01 23.52 4.86
C PRO A 53 -9.23 22.68 4.51
N ARG A 54 -10.21 22.59 5.43
CA ARG A 54 -11.48 21.87 5.20
C ARG A 54 -12.20 22.28 3.91
N GLY A 55 -12.09 23.56 3.52
CA GLY A 55 -12.67 24.08 2.29
C GLY A 55 -12.03 23.56 1.00
N SER A 56 -10.79 23.06 1.05
CA SER A 56 -10.07 22.56 -0.13
C SER A 56 -10.58 21.20 -0.60
N ILE A 57 -11.26 20.43 0.26
CA ILE A 57 -11.74 19.09 -0.08
C ILE A 57 -12.73 19.12 -1.24
N TYR A 58 -13.79 19.95 -1.14
CA TYR A 58 -14.85 20.00 -2.15
C TYR A 58 -14.35 20.52 -3.50
N HIS A 59 -13.20 21.19 -3.53
CA HIS A 59 -12.54 21.59 -4.75
C HIS A 59 -11.74 20.45 -5.40
N HIS A 60 -11.12 19.58 -4.59
CA HIS A 60 -10.26 18.51 -5.07
C HIS A 60 -10.96 17.16 -5.24
N PHE A 61 -12.06 16.93 -4.52
CA PHE A 61 -12.84 15.70 -4.50
C PHE A 61 -14.36 16.05 -4.46
N PRO A 62 -14.91 16.65 -5.53
CA PRO A 62 -16.33 17.03 -5.59
C PRO A 62 -17.29 15.83 -5.53
N GLY A 63 -16.85 14.63 -5.92
CA GLY A 63 -17.54 13.35 -5.77
C GLY A 63 -17.52 12.80 -4.35
N GLY A 64 -16.91 13.52 -3.41
CA GLY A 64 -16.99 13.20 -1.98
C GLY A 64 -15.97 12.14 -1.54
N LYS A 65 -16.28 11.48 -0.41
CA LYS A 65 -15.35 10.59 0.29
C LYS A 65 -14.88 9.44 -0.60
N ASN A 66 -15.77 8.85 -1.38
CA ASN A 66 -15.45 7.71 -2.23
C ASN A 66 -14.45 8.10 -3.32
N GLU A 67 -14.61 9.25 -3.97
CA GLU A 67 -13.63 9.75 -4.95
C GLU A 67 -12.22 9.90 -4.33
N LEU A 68 -12.12 10.36 -3.07
CA LEU A 68 -10.85 10.40 -2.36
C LEU A 68 -10.28 9.01 -2.09
N ILE A 69 -11.13 8.05 -1.68
CA ILE A 69 -10.71 6.68 -1.42
C ILE A 69 -10.26 5.99 -2.71
N GLU A 70 -11.00 6.12 -3.80
CA GLU A 70 -10.65 5.59 -5.11
C GLU A 70 -9.32 6.18 -5.59
N ALA A 71 -9.12 7.49 -5.43
CA ALA A 71 -7.86 8.14 -5.77
C ALA A 71 -6.70 7.63 -4.88
N ALA A 72 -6.95 7.37 -3.60
CA ALA A 72 -5.98 6.78 -2.68
C ALA A 72 -5.61 5.34 -3.08
N VAL A 73 -6.60 4.50 -3.36
CA VAL A 73 -6.44 3.11 -3.80
C VAL A 73 -5.69 3.04 -5.12
N ALA A 74 -6.08 3.85 -6.12
CA ALA A 74 -5.39 3.91 -7.39
C ALA A 74 -3.92 4.38 -7.23
N SER A 75 -3.68 5.37 -6.38
CA SER A 75 -2.33 5.89 -6.13
C SER A 75 -1.42 4.85 -5.48
N ILE A 76 -1.85 4.22 -4.39
CA ILE A 76 -1.03 3.19 -3.72
C ILE A 76 -0.92 1.93 -4.58
N GLY A 77 -1.99 1.58 -5.30
CA GLY A 77 -2.02 0.52 -6.30
C GLY A 77 -0.92 0.67 -7.34
N SER A 78 -0.84 1.85 -7.96
CA SER A 78 0.19 2.16 -8.97
C SER A 78 1.60 2.14 -8.40
N VAL A 79 1.80 2.62 -7.17
CA VAL A 79 3.13 2.60 -6.50
C VAL A 79 3.58 1.17 -6.26
N VAL A 80 2.74 0.33 -5.63
CA VAL A 80 3.09 -1.07 -5.35
C VAL A 80 3.30 -1.86 -6.63
N LYS A 81 2.45 -1.66 -7.65
CA LYS A 81 2.63 -2.26 -8.97
C LYS A 81 4.01 -1.92 -9.55
N SER A 82 4.37 -0.64 -9.53
CA SER A 82 5.68 -0.18 -10.05
C SER A 82 6.86 -0.78 -9.29
N LEU A 83 6.71 -1.00 -7.97
CA LEU A 83 7.72 -1.68 -7.17
C LEU A 83 7.88 -3.15 -7.58
N ILE A 84 6.77 -3.87 -7.77
CA ILE A 84 6.77 -5.27 -8.23
C ILE A 84 7.38 -5.38 -9.63
N ASP A 85 6.99 -4.49 -10.55
CA ASP A 85 7.51 -4.47 -11.92
C ASP A 85 9.02 -4.18 -11.98
N ALA A 86 9.53 -3.40 -11.03
CA ALA A 86 10.94 -3.00 -10.97
C ALA A 86 11.84 -4.02 -10.27
N VAL A 87 11.31 -5.06 -9.62
CA VAL A 87 12.14 -6.08 -8.97
C VAL A 87 12.91 -6.85 -10.05
N ASP A 88 14.22 -6.84 -9.90
CA ASP A 88 15.15 -7.69 -10.64
C ASP A 88 15.26 -9.03 -9.90
N VAL A 89 14.97 -10.12 -10.60
CA VAL A 89 14.85 -11.47 -10.04
C VAL A 89 15.50 -12.48 -10.97
N SER A 90 16.24 -13.41 -10.40
CA SER A 90 16.94 -14.47 -11.13
C SER A 90 16.42 -15.88 -10.82
N SER A 91 15.52 -16.00 -9.83
CA SER A 91 14.84 -17.27 -9.50
C SER A 91 13.45 -17.05 -8.88
N PRO A 92 12.56 -18.05 -8.91
CA PRO A 92 11.23 -17.94 -8.31
C PRO A 92 11.30 -17.73 -6.79
N ILE A 93 12.32 -18.31 -6.14
CA ILE A 93 12.58 -18.13 -4.71
C ILE A 93 12.88 -16.66 -4.41
N GLU A 94 13.67 -15.97 -5.23
CA GLU A 94 13.97 -14.55 -5.05
C GLU A 94 12.71 -13.67 -5.19
N VAL A 95 11.77 -14.02 -6.08
CA VAL A 95 10.47 -13.33 -6.18
C VAL A 95 9.73 -13.41 -4.85
N VAL A 96 9.64 -14.61 -4.26
CA VAL A 96 9.01 -14.84 -2.96
C VAL A 96 9.71 -14.03 -1.87
N GLU A 97 11.03 -14.12 -1.78
CA GLU A 97 11.82 -13.43 -0.74
C GLU A 97 11.65 -11.91 -0.80
N GLN A 98 11.74 -11.32 -1.99
CA GLN A 98 11.57 -9.88 -2.19
C GLN A 98 10.14 -9.42 -1.88
N PHE A 99 9.14 -10.16 -2.37
CA PHE A 99 7.74 -9.81 -2.15
C PHE A 99 7.38 -9.92 -0.66
N VAL A 100 7.62 -11.09 -0.05
CA VAL A 100 7.33 -11.33 1.38
C VAL A 100 8.12 -10.38 2.28
N GLY A 101 9.40 -10.15 1.97
CA GLY A 101 10.27 -9.24 2.72
C GLY A 101 9.79 -7.78 2.68
N SER A 102 9.31 -7.31 1.53
CA SER A 102 8.79 -5.95 1.38
C SER A 102 7.56 -5.69 2.25
N TRP A 103 6.63 -6.64 2.30
CA TRP A 103 5.44 -6.53 3.15
C TRP A 103 5.76 -6.69 4.64
N ARG A 104 6.70 -7.58 5.00
CA ARG A 104 7.22 -7.68 6.37
C ARG A 104 7.80 -6.35 6.84
N ALA A 105 8.63 -5.71 6.01
CA ALA A 105 9.23 -4.41 6.30
C ALA A 105 8.16 -3.33 6.49
N LEU A 106 7.11 -3.32 5.66
CA LEU A 106 5.99 -2.39 5.81
C LEU A 106 5.27 -2.56 7.15
N LEU A 107 4.99 -3.81 7.56
CA LEU A 107 4.32 -4.11 8.82
C LEU A 107 5.15 -3.63 10.03
N LEU A 108 6.47 -3.90 10.01
CA LEU A 108 7.40 -3.51 11.06
C LEU A 108 7.58 -2.00 11.14
N ALA A 109 7.71 -1.32 10.00
CA ALA A 109 7.88 0.14 9.94
C ALA A 109 6.68 0.89 10.56
N ASN A 110 5.50 0.27 10.58
CA ASN A 110 4.29 0.83 11.18
C ASN A 110 4.00 0.27 12.58
N ASN A 111 4.95 -0.44 13.21
CA ASN A 111 4.77 -1.09 14.50
C ASN A 111 3.46 -1.90 14.58
N PHE A 112 3.18 -2.68 13.54
CA PHE A 112 1.98 -3.51 13.41
C PHE A 112 0.64 -2.74 13.37
N ALA A 113 0.66 -1.41 13.33
CA ALA A 113 -0.55 -0.58 13.37
C ALA A 113 -1.29 -0.52 12.03
N SER A 114 -0.62 -0.87 10.93
CA SER A 114 -1.11 -0.74 9.57
C SER A 114 -1.10 -2.08 8.84
N ASN A 115 -2.15 -2.32 8.07
CA ASN A 115 -2.26 -3.42 7.11
C ASN A 115 -2.52 -2.87 5.70
N CYS A 116 -2.82 -3.72 4.72
CA CYS A 116 -3.00 -3.28 3.34
C CYS A 116 -4.21 -2.33 3.20
N ALA A 117 -3.97 -1.10 2.74
CA ALA A 117 -5.02 -0.12 2.51
C ALA A 117 -6.08 -0.62 1.51
N VAL A 118 -5.64 -1.33 0.47
CA VAL A 118 -6.52 -1.89 -0.58
C VAL A 118 -7.39 -3.01 -0.01
N ALA A 119 -6.83 -3.90 0.82
CA ALA A 119 -7.59 -4.92 1.53
C ALA A 119 -8.65 -4.29 2.46
N ASN A 120 -8.27 -3.25 3.21
CA ASN A 120 -9.20 -2.54 4.09
C ASN A 120 -10.32 -1.81 3.33
N VAL A 121 -10.08 -1.40 2.08
CA VAL A 121 -11.15 -0.86 1.20
C VAL A 121 -12.07 -1.97 0.73
N SER A 122 -11.53 -3.11 0.28
CA SER A 122 -12.33 -4.28 -0.12
C SER A 122 -13.25 -4.75 1.02
N LEU A 123 -12.72 -4.87 2.24
CA LEU A 123 -13.49 -5.27 3.43
C LEU A 123 -14.46 -4.19 3.92
N GLY A 124 -14.13 -2.92 3.69
CA GLY A 124 -14.87 -1.75 4.18
C GLY A 124 -15.88 -1.17 3.19
N ALA A 125 -15.99 -1.72 1.98
CA ALA A 125 -16.85 -1.20 0.90
C ALA A 125 -18.35 -1.31 1.21
N GLY A 126 -18.78 -2.30 2.00
CA GLY A 126 -20.20 -2.56 2.22
C GLY A 126 -20.93 -2.86 0.90
N ASP A 127 -22.07 -2.20 0.68
CA ASP A 127 -22.87 -2.32 -0.55
C ASP A 127 -22.36 -1.44 -1.71
N ASP A 128 -21.22 -0.77 -1.53
CA ASP A 128 -20.63 0.08 -2.56
C ASP A 128 -19.82 -0.74 -3.57
N ASP A 129 -20.43 -1.04 -4.72
CA ASP A 129 -19.77 -1.78 -5.79
C ASP A 129 -18.54 -1.02 -6.34
N SER A 130 -18.54 0.32 -6.35
CA SER A 130 -17.43 1.10 -6.92
C SER A 130 -16.13 0.98 -6.13
N LEU A 131 -16.22 1.00 -4.80
CA LEU A 131 -15.06 0.78 -3.93
C LEU A 131 -14.54 -0.66 -4.02
N ARG A 132 -15.46 -1.62 -4.13
CA ARG A 132 -15.13 -3.03 -4.30
C ARG A 132 -14.40 -3.27 -5.62
N ASP A 133 -14.91 -2.70 -6.71
CA ASP A 133 -14.35 -2.80 -8.04
C ASP A 133 -12.98 -2.10 -8.12
N SER A 134 -12.83 -0.94 -7.48
CA SER A 134 -11.55 -0.22 -7.38
C SER A 134 -10.47 -1.08 -6.69
N ALA A 135 -10.80 -1.69 -5.54
CA ALA A 135 -9.88 -2.58 -4.84
C ALA A 135 -9.58 -3.85 -5.65
N GLY A 136 -10.61 -4.44 -6.28
CA GLY A 136 -10.47 -5.62 -7.12
C GLY A 136 -9.56 -5.39 -8.33
N GLY A 137 -9.69 -4.23 -8.98
CA GLY A 137 -8.81 -3.82 -10.08
C GLY A 137 -7.35 -3.71 -9.63
N VAL A 138 -7.09 -3.08 -8.49
CA VAL A 138 -5.71 -2.95 -7.97
C VAL A 138 -5.11 -4.30 -7.60
N PHE A 139 -5.86 -5.19 -6.96
CA PHE A 139 -5.37 -6.54 -6.69
C PHE A 139 -5.12 -7.33 -7.97
N ASN A 140 -5.94 -7.16 -9.00
CA ASN A 140 -5.69 -7.77 -10.31
C ASN A 140 -4.38 -7.27 -10.92
N ASP A 141 -4.12 -5.96 -10.89
CA ASP A 141 -2.89 -5.37 -11.39
C ASP A 141 -1.65 -5.88 -10.65
N TRP A 142 -1.73 -6.02 -9.33
CA TRP A 142 -0.62 -6.56 -8.53
C TRP A 142 -0.34 -8.03 -8.83
N ARG A 143 -1.39 -8.84 -9.00
CA ARG A 143 -1.24 -10.25 -9.39
C ARG A 143 -0.60 -10.40 -10.76
N GLU A 144 -1.03 -9.61 -11.73
CA GLU A 144 -0.44 -9.63 -13.08
C GLU A 144 1.04 -9.23 -13.06
N SER A 145 1.38 -8.18 -12.32
CA SER A 145 2.77 -7.76 -12.12
C SER A 145 3.61 -8.82 -11.40
N LEU A 146 3.05 -9.51 -10.40
CA LEU A 146 3.74 -10.54 -9.65
C LEU A 146 3.92 -11.83 -10.49
N ALA A 147 2.91 -12.23 -11.26
CA ALA A 147 3.02 -13.32 -12.22
C ALA A 147 4.09 -13.01 -13.27
N SER A 148 4.13 -11.77 -13.77
CA SER A 148 5.20 -11.32 -14.67
C SER A 148 6.59 -11.40 -14.03
N ALA A 149 6.71 -11.18 -12.72
CA ALA A 149 7.99 -11.35 -12.01
C ALA A 149 8.41 -12.82 -11.94
N PHE A 150 7.47 -13.73 -11.67
CA PHE A 150 7.73 -15.17 -11.72
C PHE A 150 8.13 -15.64 -13.12
N GLU A 151 7.48 -15.15 -14.19
CA GLU A 151 7.88 -15.45 -15.57
C GLU A 151 9.29 -14.96 -15.89
N ARG A 152 9.65 -13.73 -15.49
CA ARG A 152 11.02 -13.21 -15.64
C ARG A 152 12.06 -14.06 -14.92
N SER A 153 11.66 -14.75 -13.86
CA SER A 153 12.49 -15.67 -13.09
C SER A 153 12.57 -17.10 -13.67
N GLY A 154 11.86 -17.39 -14.76
CA GLY A 154 11.90 -18.66 -15.48
C GLY A 154 10.72 -19.62 -15.22
N VAL A 155 9.65 -19.18 -14.56
CA VAL A 155 8.42 -19.98 -14.36
C VAL A 155 7.53 -19.91 -15.60
N ASP A 156 6.88 -21.02 -15.96
CA ASP A 156 5.85 -21.03 -17.01
C ASP A 156 4.63 -20.20 -16.59
N ARG A 157 3.95 -19.56 -17.55
CA ARG A 157 2.88 -18.60 -17.27
C ARG A 157 1.76 -19.14 -16.38
N ASP A 158 1.31 -20.36 -16.61
CA ASP A 158 0.20 -20.95 -15.85
C ASP A 158 0.56 -21.10 -14.37
N ASP A 159 1.75 -21.64 -14.07
CA ASP A 159 2.27 -21.76 -12.71
C ASP A 159 2.56 -20.37 -12.10
N ALA A 160 3.05 -19.41 -12.90
CA ALA A 160 3.36 -18.06 -12.44
C ALA A 160 2.10 -17.31 -11.95
N VAL A 161 0.96 -17.48 -12.62
CA VAL A 161 -0.33 -16.93 -12.20
C VAL A 161 -0.77 -17.55 -10.87
N ASP A 162 -0.71 -18.87 -10.74
CA ASP A 162 -1.09 -19.58 -9.51
C ASP A 162 -0.18 -19.18 -8.34
N PHE A 163 1.14 -19.08 -8.57
CA PHE A 163 2.08 -18.63 -7.55
C PHE A 163 1.86 -17.18 -7.13
N ALA A 164 1.51 -16.29 -8.06
CA ALA A 164 1.19 -14.90 -7.74
C ALA A 164 -0.07 -14.80 -6.87
N ASP A 165 -1.12 -15.55 -7.21
CA ASP A 165 -2.36 -15.62 -6.42
C ASP A 165 -2.08 -16.12 -4.98
N VAL A 166 -1.36 -17.23 -4.87
CA VAL A 166 -1.02 -17.83 -3.56
C VAL A 166 -0.13 -16.89 -2.74
N CYS A 167 0.90 -16.27 -3.35
CA CYS A 167 1.79 -15.36 -2.65
C CYS A 167 1.07 -14.11 -2.12
N LEU A 168 0.22 -13.49 -2.95
CA LEU A 168 -0.55 -12.32 -2.54
C LEU A 168 -1.53 -12.68 -1.41
N ALA A 169 -2.28 -13.77 -1.55
CA ALA A 169 -3.22 -14.22 -0.51
C ALA A 169 -2.49 -14.54 0.81
N ALA A 170 -1.34 -15.21 0.73
CA ALA A 170 -0.52 -15.55 1.89
C ALA A 170 -0.02 -14.31 2.63
N VAL A 171 0.48 -13.31 1.90
CA VAL A 171 0.96 -12.05 2.47
C VAL A 171 -0.17 -11.27 3.14
N GLU A 172 -1.33 -11.14 2.49
CA GLU A 172 -2.48 -10.44 3.09
C GLU A 172 -2.93 -11.12 4.40
N GLY A 173 -2.95 -12.45 4.43
CA GLY A 173 -3.18 -13.22 5.65
C GLY A 173 -2.11 -12.97 6.73
N ALA A 174 -0.84 -12.93 6.34
CA ALA A 174 0.28 -12.66 7.24
C ALA A 174 0.22 -11.25 7.83
N MET A 175 -0.17 -10.24 7.06
CA MET A 175 -0.40 -8.87 7.54
C MET A 175 -1.50 -8.84 8.62
N ILE A 176 -2.59 -9.58 8.42
CA ILE A 176 -3.69 -9.69 9.41
C ILE A 176 -3.21 -10.37 10.70
N LEU A 177 -2.56 -11.54 10.58
CA LEU A 177 -2.09 -12.32 11.73
C LEU A 177 -0.99 -11.59 12.50
N GLY A 178 -0.08 -10.93 11.78
CA GLY A 178 1.00 -10.16 12.39
C GLY A 178 0.48 -8.94 13.14
N ARG A 179 -0.50 -8.21 12.57
CA ARG A 179 -1.20 -7.14 13.27
C ARG A 179 -1.92 -7.62 14.53
N ALA A 180 -2.61 -8.76 14.46
CA ALA A 180 -3.37 -9.30 15.58
C ALA A 180 -2.48 -9.78 16.74
N SER A 181 -1.31 -10.32 16.42
CA SER A 181 -0.36 -10.87 17.40
C SER A 181 0.69 -9.87 17.88
N GLY A 182 0.95 -8.79 17.13
CA GLY A 182 2.08 -7.91 17.37
C GLY A 182 3.43 -8.58 17.11
N SER A 183 3.46 -9.59 16.24
CA SER A 183 4.66 -10.36 15.86
C SER A 183 4.72 -10.55 14.35
N ASP A 184 5.92 -10.67 13.80
CA ASP A 184 6.18 -10.97 12.39
C ASP A 184 6.66 -12.41 12.16
N ASP A 185 6.65 -13.28 13.17
CA ASP A 185 7.09 -14.69 13.08
C ASP A 185 6.38 -15.46 11.94
N ILE A 186 5.14 -15.08 11.60
CA ILE A 186 4.38 -15.68 10.51
C ILE A 186 5.08 -15.51 9.16
N PHE A 187 5.84 -14.43 8.95
CA PHE A 187 6.58 -14.17 7.72
C PHE A 187 7.72 -15.17 7.53
N ASP A 188 8.33 -15.67 8.62
CA ASP A 188 9.35 -16.72 8.53
C ASP A 188 8.76 -18.04 8.03
N ALA A 189 7.54 -18.38 8.50
CA ALA A 189 6.82 -19.54 8.00
C ALA A 189 6.43 -19.36 6.53
N LEU A 190 5.97 -18.16 6.16
CA LEU A 190 5.59 -17.82 4.80
C LEU A 190 6.75 -17.99 3.83
N SER A 191 7.89 -17.34 4.10
CA SER A 191 9.10 -17.47 3.26
C SER A 191 9.51 -18.93 3.10
N ARG A 192 9.62 -19.69 4.20
CA ARG A 192 10.04 -21.11 4.12
C ARG A 192 9.10 -21.99 3.30
N GLN A 193 7.79 -21.79 3.37
CA GLN A 193 6.84 -22.66 2.68
C GLN A 193 6.60 -22.22 1.24
N LEU A 194 6.52 -20.91 0.98
CA LEU A 194 6.37 -20.40 -0.38
C LEU A 194 7.62 -20.66 -1.22
N SER A 195 8.83 -20.53 -0.68
CA SER A 195 10.05 -20.87 -1.43
C SER A 195 10.10 -22.34 -1.87
N LYS A 196 9.57 -23.28 -1.05
CA LYS A 196 9.46 -24.70 -1.43
C LYS A 196 8.38 -24.97 -2.46
N LEU A 197 7.34 -24.15 -2.49
CA LEU A 197 6.24 -24.28 -3.43
C LEU A 197 6.71 -23.93 -4.85
N VAL A 198 7.58 -22.92 -4.96
CA VAL A 198 8.04 -22.38 -6.25
C VAL A 198 9.40 -22.93 -6.71
N GLY A 199 10.04 -23.81 -5.92
CA GLY A 199 11.39 -24.35 -6.15
C GLY A 199 11.67 -25.65 -5.42
#